data_AF-A0A2U3XUA5-F1
#
_entry.id   AF-A0A2U3XUA5-F1
#
_cell.length_a   1.000
_cell.length_b   1.000
_cell.length_c   1.000
_cell.angle_alpha   90.00
_cell.angle_beta   90.00
_cell.angle_gamma   90.00
#
_symmetry.space_group_name_H-M   'P 1'
#
loop_
_entity.id
_entity.type
_entity.pdbx_description
1 polymer ?
#
loop_
_entity_poly.entity_id
_entity_poly.type
_entity_poly.pdbx_seq_one_letter_code
_entity_poly.pdbx_strand_id
1 'polypeptide(L)'
;MVLNVTVQYTQDNGAVIPVRIHTIVISVQHNEDITLEDMRKALKEQVIKAVVPAKYLDEDTIYHLQPSGRFVIGGPQGDAGVTGRKIIVDTYGGWGAHGGGAFSGKDYTKVDRSAAYAARWVAKSLVKAGLCRRVLVQVSYAIGVAEPLSISIFTYGTSQKTERELLDVVSKNFDLRPGVIVRDLDLKKPIYQKTACYGHFGRSEFPWEIPKKLVF
;
A
#
# COMPACT_ATOMS: atom_id res chain seq x y z
N MET A 1 1.00 18.09 -0.79
CA MET A 1 -0.36 17.73 -0.30
C MET A 1 -0.22 16.56 0.66
N VAL A 2 -0.92 16.62 1.79
CA VAL A 2 -1.11 15.53 2.73
C VAL A 2 -2.61 15.26 2.81
N LEU A 3 -2.99 13.99 2.64
CA LEU A 3 -4.37 13.51 2.67
C LEU A 3 -4.48 12.41 3.73
N ASN A 4 -5.55 12.44 4.51
CA ASN A 4 -5.95 11.34 5.39
C ASN A 4 -7.43 11.02 5.16
N VAL A 5 -7.77 9.73 5.16
CA VAL A 5 -9.13 9.23 4.97
C VAL A 5 -9.44 8.19 6.03
N THR A 6 -10.43 8.47 6.86
CA THR A 6 -10.98 7.54 7.83
C THR A 6 -12.22 6.88 7.23
N VAL A 7 -12.20 5.56 7.12
CA VAL A 7 -13.31 4.78 6.54
C VAL A 7 -13.94 3.93 7.64
N GLN A 8 -15.27 3.93 7.70
CA GLN A 8 -16.02 3.02 8.55
C GLN A 8 -16.16 1.66 7.84
N TYR A 9 -15.85 0.58 8.57
CA TYR A 9 -15.92 -0.79 8.06
C TYR A 9 -16.86 -1.64 8.91
N THR A 10 -17.50 -2.61 8.26
CA THR A 10 -18.03 -3.81 8.92
C THR A 10 -17.09 -4.98 8.67
N GLN A 11 -17.13 -5.98 9.56
CA GLN A 11 -16.40 -7.22 9.40
C GLN A 11 -17.34 -8.34 8.95
N ASP A 12 -16.84 -9.19 8.06
CA ASP A 12 -17.55 -10.37 7.56
C ASP A 12 -16.57 -11.54 7.54
N ASN A 13 -16.64 -12.38 8.57
CA ASN A 13 -15.80 -13.58 8.71
C ASN A 13 -14.30 -13.31 8.48
N GLY A 14 -13.78 -12.24 9.11
CA GLY A 14 -12.38 -11.82 9.00
C GLY A 14 -12.05 -10.91 7.81
N ALA A 15 -12.92 -10.82 6.81
CA ALA A 15 -12.84 -9.82 5.76
C ALA A 15 -13.43 -8.47 6.23
N VAL A 16 -13.11 -7.40 5.51
CA VAL A 16 -13.59 -6.04 5.82
C VAL A 16 -14.35 -5.45 4.64
N ILE A 17 -15.49 -4.83 4.92
CA ILE A 17 -16.38 -4.24 3.92
C ILE A 17 -16.51 -2.74 4.22
N PRO A 18 -16.07 -1.84 3.33
CA PRO A 18 -16.19 -0.40 3.54
C PRO A 18 -17.66 0.02 3.44
N VAL A 19 -18.14 0.76 4.44
CA VAL A 19 -19.53 1.23 4.53
C VAL A 19 -19.65 2.68 4.09
N ARG A 20 -18.86 3.58 4.69
CA ARG A 20 -18.87 5.02 4.41
C ARG A 20 -17.53 5.65 4.75
N ILE A 21 -17.28 6.86 4.22
CA ILE A 21 -16.19 7.70 4.69
C ILE A 21 -16.64 8.42 5.96
N HIS A 22 -15.89 8.26 7.04
CA HIS A 22 -16.16 8.96 8.28
C HIS A 22 -15.54 10.36 8.28
N THR A 23 -14.29 10.48 7.83
CA THR A 23 -13.56 11.76 7.85
C THR A 23 -12.58 11.85 6.70
N ILE A 24 -12.49 13.04 6.09
CA ILE A 24 -11.46 13.40 5.11
C ILE A 24 -10.70 14.60 5.63
N VAL A 25 -9.37 14.51 5.61
CA VAL A 25 -8.46 15.62 5.91
C VAL A 25 -7.62 15.92 4.68
N ILE A 26 -7.61 17.17 4.23
CA ILE A 26 -6.74 17.63 3.13
C ILE A 26 -5.98 18.87 3.57
N SER A 27 -4.65 18.80 3.49
CA SER A 27 -3.74 19.95 3.60
C SER A 27 -2.86 20.01 2.35
N VAL A 28 -2.96 21.09 1.59
CA VAL A 28 -2.16 21.36 0.40
C VAL A 28 -1.54 22.75 0.49
N GLN A 29 -0.29 22.87 0.03
CA GLN A 29 0.39 24.15 -0.06
C GLN A 29 -0.29 25.01 -1.14
N HIS A 30 -0.38 26.32 -0.92
CA HIS A 30 -1.05 27.25 -1.82
C HIS A 30 -0.29 28.57 -1.97
N ASN A 31 -0.64 29.35 -3.00
CA ASN A 31 -0.14 30.73 -3.16
C ASN A 31 -0.84 31.70 -2.20
N GLU A 32 -0.36 32.93 -2.10
CA GLU A 32 -0.92 33.91 -1.16
C GLU A 32 -2.29 34.47 -1.58
N ASP A 33 -2.62 34.37 -2.87
CA ASP A 33 -3.76 35.06 -3.46
C ASP A 33 -5.10 34.33 -3.28
N ILE A 34 -5.08 33.01 -3.10
CA ILE A 34 -6.31 32.21 -2.98
C ILE A 34 -6.89 32.26 -1.57
N THR A 35 -8.20 32.51 -1.47
CA THR A 35 -8.90 32.53 -0.18
C THR A 35 -9.07 31.13 0.39
N LEU A 36 -9.20 31.03 1.72
CA LEU A 36 -9.46 29.77 2.40
C LEU A 36 -10.81 29.15 1.98
N GLU A 37 -11.83 29.97 1.76
CA GLU A 37 -13.17 29.53 1.35
C GLU A 37 -13.15 28.94 -0.06
N ASP A 38 -12.49 29.60 -1.02
CA ASP A 38 -12.34 29.09 -2.38
C ASP A 38 -11.57 27.77 -2.41
N MET A 39 -10.48 27.67 -1.64
CA MET A 39 -9.75 26.41 -1.49
C MET A 39 -10.63 25.28 -0.95
N ARG A 40 -11.37 25.53 0.14
CA ARG A 40 -12.24 24.52 0.75
C ARG A 40 -13.31 24.05 -0.23
N LYS A 41 -13.92 24.98 -0.98
CA LYS A 41 -14.90 24.68 -2.02
C LYS A 41 -14.29 23.84 -3.14
N ALA A 42 -13.15 24.25 -3.68
CA ALA A 42 -12.46 23.52 -4.75
C ALA A 42 -12.05 22.10 -4.30
N LEU A 43 -11.47 21.97 -3.11
CA LEU A 43 -11.09 20.67 -2.55
C LEU A 43 -12.30 19.74 -2.39
N LYS A 44 -13.45 20.24 -1.95
CA LYS A 44 -14.67 19.41 -1.83
C LYS A 44 -15.24 19.04 -3.20
N GLU A 45 -15.48 20.02 -4.05
CA GLU A 45 -16.25 19.83 -5.29
C GLU A 45 -15.42 19.23 -6.43
N GLN A 46 -14.16 19.61 -6.56
CA GLN A 46 -13.32 19.25 -7.70
C GLN A 46 -12.33 18.13 -7.38
N VAL A 47 -12.00 17.90 -6.10
CA VAL A 47 -11.07 16.84 -5.70
C VAL A 47 -11.81 15.67 -5.04
N ILE A 48 -12.52 15.92 -3.93
CA ILE A 48 -13.18 14.84 -3.19
C ILE A 48 -14.28 14.20 -4.02
N LYS A 49 -15.22 14.98 -4.56
CA LYS A 49 -16.33 14.42 -5.36
C LYS A 49 -15.88 13.80 -6.70
N ALA A 50 -14.72 14.19 -7.21
CA ALA A 50 -14.15 13.60 -8.42
C ALA A 50 -13.52 12.22 -8.17
N VAL A 51 -13.08 11.93 -6.94
CA VAL A 51 -12.33 10.72 -6.61
C VAL A 51 -13.15 9.75 -5.75
N VAL A 52 -13.88 10.25 -4.76
CA VAL A 52 -14.63 9.42 -3.82
C VAL A 52 -16.02 9.12 -4.39
N PRO A 53 -16.39 7.84 -4.58
CA PRO A 53 -17.74 7.49 -5.01
C PRO A 53 -18.80 8.06 -4.08
N ALA A 54 -19.82 8.73 -4.63
CA ALA A 54 -20.84 9.44 -3.88
C ALA A 54 -21.57 8.57 -2.84
N LYS A 55 -21.72 7.26 -3.09
CA LYS A 55 -22.32 6.30 -2.15
C LYS A 55 -21.61 6.17 -0.80
N TYR A 56 -20.37 6.66 -0.68
CA TYR A 56 -19.61 6.65 0.57
C TYR A 56 -19.61 8.01 1.28
N LEU A 57 -20.21 9.04 0.68
CA LEU A 57 -20.30 10.38 1.25
C LEU A 57 -21.74 10.66 1.66
N ASP A 58 -21.92 11.13 2.89
CA ASP A 58 -23.21 11.45 3.49
C ASP A 58 -23.13 12.76 4.30
N GLU A 59 -24.25 13.14 4.89
CA GLU A 59 -24.40 14.36 5.69
C GLU A 59 -23.49 14.37 6.93
N ASP A 60 -23.18 13.17 7.47
CA ASP A 60 -22.32 12.97 8.64
C ASP A 60 -20.84 12.86 8.29
N THR A 61 -20.46 13.00 7.02
CA THR A 61 -19.05 12.93 6.62
C THR A 61 -18.32 14.18 7.09
N ILE A 62 -17.27 14.00 7.89
CA ILE A 62 -16.50 15.12 8.46
C ILE A 62 -15.41 15.56 7.47
N TYR A 63 -15.34 16.86 7.19
CA TYR A 63 -14.37 17.44 6.27
C TYR A 63 -13.44 18.45 6.98
N HIS A 64 -12.17 18.09 7.12
CA HIS A 64 -11.12 19.00 7.58
C HIS A 64 -10.29 19.46 6.37
N LEU A 65 -10.74 20.53 5.70
CA LEU A 65 -10.13 21.05 4.49
C LEU A 65 -9.33 22.32 4.79
N GLN A 66 -8.02 22.29 4.50
CA GLN A 66 -7.05 23.30 4.92
C GLN A 66 -7.19 23.63 6.42
N PRO A 67 -7.13 22.64 7.33
CA PRO A 67 -7.41 22.87 8.75
C PRO A 67 -6.40 23.81 9.43
N SER A 68 -5.18 23.95 8.89
CA SER A 68 -4.19 24.93 9.40
C SER A 68 -4.58 26.39 9.13
N GLY A 69 -5.59 26.62 8.28
CA GLY A 69 -6.00 27.96 7.83
C GLY A 69 -5.07 28.58 6.79
N ARG A 70 -3.74 28.46 6.96
CA ARG A 70 -2.73 28.96 6.03
C ARG A 70 -1.61 27.95 5.84
N PHE A 71 -1.20 27.71 4.59
CA PHE A 71 -0.09 26.82 4.23
C PHE A 71 0.63 27.34 2.98
N VAL A 72 1.22 28.53 3.08
CA VAL A 72 2.01 29.15 1.98
C VAL A 72 3.43 28.59 1.94
N ILE A 73 4.12 28.59 3.09
CA ILE A 73 5.45 28.01 3.22
C ILE A 73 5.32 26.49 3.32
N GLY A 74 5.98 25.77 2.42
CA GLY A 74 5.92 24.31 2.34
C GLY A 74 7.13 23.74 1.62
N GLY A 75 7.04 22.46 1.24
CA GLY A 75 8.20 21.73 0.72
C GLY A 75 9.36 21.68 1.72
N PRO A 76 10.61 21.52 1.25
CA PRO A 76 11.79 21.45 2.13
C PRO A 76 12.01 22.68 3.01
N GLN A 77 11.44 23.84 2.66
CA GLN A 77 11.51 25.06 3.48
C GLN A 77 10.69 24.92 4.77
N GLY A 78 9.58 24.19 4.73
CA GLY A 78 8.68 24.03 5.87
C GLY A 78 8.93 22.77 6.70
N ASP A 79 9.45 21.70 6.10
CA ASP A 79 9.74 20.44 6.77
C ASP A 79 10.87 19.67 6.07
N ALA A 80 11.83 19.17 6.84
CA ALA A 80 12.99 18.46 6.31
C ALA A 80 12.61 17.06 5.79
N GLY A 81 12.80 16.83 4.49
CA GLY A 81 12.52 15.54 3.86
C GLY A 81 13.68 14.56 3.94
N VAL A 82 13.40 13.29 4.25
CA VAL A 82 14.39 12.20 4.23
C VAL A 82 13.79 10.95 3.59
N THR A 83 14.58 10.26 2.75
CA THR A 83 14.21 8.98 2.13
C THR A 83 13.80 7.95 3.19
N GLY A 84 12.71 7.22 2.95
CA GLY A 84 12.27 6.16 3.87
C GLY A 84 11.49 6.65 5.10
N ARG A 85 11.02 7.89 5.13
CA ARG A 85 10.15 8.42 6.19
C ARG A 85 8.65 8.35 5.89
N LYS A 86 8.26 7.59 4.86
CA LYS A 86 6.88 7.42 4.40
C LYS A 86 6.54 5.95 4.11
N ILE A 87 7.22 5.01 4.77
CA ILE A 87 7.09 3.56 4.52
C ILE A 87 5.67 3.01 4.64
N ILE A 88 4.82 3.59 5.51
CA ILE A 88 3.41 3.19 5.63
C ILE A 88 2.55 3.76 4.50
N VAL A 89 2.89 4.95 4.00
CA VAL A 89 2.27 5.53 2.80
C VAL A 89 2.67 4.75 1.55
N ASP A 90 3.91 4.28 1.48
CA ASP A 90 4.41 3.47 0.37
C ASP A 90 3.73 2.09 0.27
N THR A 91 3.19 1.59 1.39
CA THR A 91 2.69 0.22 1.52
C THR A 91 1.16 0.14 1.67
N TYR A 92 0.69 -0.04 2.90
CA TYR A 92 -0.67 -0.51 3.17
C TYR A 92 -1.49 0.45 4.05
N GLY A 93 -1.01 1.68 4.29
CA GLY A 93 -1.77 2.70 5.02
C GLY A 93 -2.16 2.30 6.45
N GLY A 94 -1.34 1.45 7.09
CA GLY A 94 -1.58 0.92 8.44
C GLY A 94 -2.20 -0.48 8.48
N TRP A 95 -2.71 -0.99 7.35
CA TRP A 95 -3.20 -2.37 7.25
C TRP A 95 -2.06 -3.38 7.12
N GLY A 96 -2.32 -4.63 7.51
CA GLY A 96 -1.31 -5.69 7.46
C GLY A 96 -0.20 -5.45 8.48
N ALA A 97 1.05 -5.39 8.01
CA ALA A 97 2.23 -5.12 8.84
C ALA A 97 3.37 -4.53 7.99
N HIS A 98 4.43 -4.06 8.66
CA HIS A 98 5.63 -3.54 8.01
C HIS A 98 6.91 -4.01 8.71
N GLY A 99 7.92 -4.47 7.94
CA GLY A 99 9.18 -4.99 8.48
C GLY A 99 10.23 -3.92 8.83
N GLY A 100 9.99 -2.66 8.45
CA GLY A 100 10.81 -1.49 8.81
C GLY A 100 11.71 -0.96 7.68
N GLY A 101 12.06 -1.80 6.72
CA GLY A 101 12.91 -1.42 5.59
C GLY A 101 12.25 -0.44 4.61
N ALA A 102 12.91 0.67 4.31
CA ALA A 102 12.47 1.59 3.25
C ALA A 102 12.70 1.00 1.85
N PHE A 103 11.95 1.46 0.84
CA PHE A 103 12.09 0.99 -0.54
C PHE A 103 13.05 1.84 -1.36
N SER A 104 12.77 3.14 -1.53
CA SER A 104 13.48 4.06 -2.44
C SER A 104 15.00 4.13 -2.21
N GLY A 105 15.78 4.30 -3.28
CA GLY A 105 17.25 4.36 -3.24
C GLY A 105 18.01 3.01 -3.19
N LYS A 106 17.32 1.87 -3.34
CA LYS A 106 17.88 0.52 -3.24
C LYS A 106 17.79 -0.24 -4.56
N ASP A 107 18.73 -1.13 -4.87
CA ASP A 107 18.59 -2.09 -5.98
C ASP A 107 17.91 -3.40 -5.50
N TYR A 108 17.69 -4.35 -6.42
CA TYR A 108 16.96 -5.59 -6.14
C TYR A 108 17.62 -6.50 -5.10
N THR A 109 18.94 -6.37 -4.88
CA THR A 109 19.65 -7.19 -3.88
C THR A 109 19.25 -6.84 -2.45
N LYS A 110 18.62 -5.68 -2.22
CA LYS A 110 18.15 -5.24 -0.91
C LYS A 110 16.74 -5.75 -0.70
N VAL A 111 16.65 -6.82 0.09
CA VAL A 111 15.40 -7.56 0.34
C VAL A 111 14.29 -6.72 0.95
N ASP A 112 14.62 -5.60 1.60
CA ASP A 112 13.65 -4.60 2.03
C ASP A 112 12.67 -4.21 0.93
N ARG A 113 13.15 -4.07 -0.32
CA ARG A 113 12.31 -3.75 -1.48
C ARG A 113 11.87 -5.02 -2.20
N SER A 114 12.82 -5.84 -2.65
CA SER A 114 12.52 -6.95 -3.56
C SER A 114 11.63 -8.01 -2.90
N ALA A 115 11.90 -8.37 -1.65
CA ALA A 115 11.08 -9.34 -0.94
C ALA A 115 9.73 -8.76 -0.50
N ALA A 116 9.63 -7.46 -0.19
CA ALA A 116 8.34 -6.81 0.05
C ALA A 116 7.44 -6.83 -1.20
N TYR A 117 8.02 -6.60 -2.38
CA TYR A 117 7.30 -6.72 -3.66
C TYR A 117 6.88 -8.16 -3.95
N ALA A 118 7.77 -9.13 -3.69
CA ALA A 118 7.43 -10.54 -3.84
C ALA A 118 6.34 -10.99 -2.84
N ALA A 119 6.39 -10.54 -1.58
CA ALA A 119 5.36 -10.81 -0.59
C ALA A 119 4.00 -10.21 -1.00
N ARG A 120 4.00 -8.99 -1.57
CA ARG A 120 2.80 -8.40 -2.18
C ARG A 120 2.26 -9.26 -3.32
N TRP A 121 3.15 -9.73 -4.20
CA TRP A 121 2.81 -10.57 -5.34
C TRP A 121 2.18 -11.90 -4.91
N VAL A 122 2.77 -12.56 -3.89
CA VAL A 122 2.21 -13.76 -3.27
C VAL A 122 0.83 -13.49 -2.68
N ALA A 123 0.70 -12.47 -1.83
CA ALA A 123 -0.56 -12.10 -1.18
C ALA A 123 -1.67 -11.84 -2.21
N LYS A 124 -1.37 -11.06 -3.25
CA LYS A 124 -2.33 -10.76 -4.32
C LYS A 124 -2.71 -12.01 -5.11
N SER A 125 -1.76 -12.89 -5.38
CA SER A 125 -2.00 -14.14 -6.11
C SER A 125 -2.91 -15.09 -5.33
N LEU A 126 -2.71 -15.23 -4.01
CA LEU A 126 -3.58 -16.04 -3.15
C LEU A 126 -5.03 -15.53 -3.16
N VAL A 127 -5.22 -14.22 -3.00
CA VAL A 127 -6.56 -13.61 -3.04
C VAL A 127 -7.20 -13.75 -4.42
N LYS A 128 -6.44 -13.53 -5.51
CA LYS A 128 -6.95 -13.67 -6.89
C LYS A 128 -7.21 -15.11 -7.31
N ALA A 129 -6.55 -16.08 -6.69
CA ALA A 129 -6.84 -17.51 -6.85
C ALA A 129 -8.09 -17.95 -6.07
N GLY A 130 -8.72 -17.06 -5.29
CA GLY A 130 -9.89 -17.37 -4.48
C GLY A 130 -9.57 -18.21 -3.24
N LEU A 131 -8.30 -18.33 -2.85
CA LEU A 131 -7.88 -19.13 -1.70
C LEU A 131 -8.18 -18.43 -0.36
N CYS A 132 -8.23 -17.10 -0.36
CA CYS A 132 -8.57 -16.30 0.81
C CYS A 132 -9.15 -14.94 0.39
N ARG A 133 -9.80 -14.22 1.32
CA ARG A 133 -10.30 -12.86 1.08
C ARG A 133 -9.37 -11.78 1.61
N ARG A 134 -8.55 -12.09 2.62
CA ARG A 134 -7.55 -11.23 3.21
C ARG A 134 -6.35 -12.06 3.65
N VAL A 135 -5.14 -11.57 3.39
CA VAL A 135 -3.93 -12.30 3.78
C VAL A 135 -2.77 -11.35 4.07
N LEU A 136 -1.99 -11.70 5.08
CA LEU A 136 -0.69 -11.13 5.39
C LEU A 136 0.38 -12.19 5.15
N VAL A 137 1.45 -11.80 4.45
CA VAL A 137 2.62 -12.64 4.17
C VAL A 137 3.82 -12.01 4.85
N GLN A 138 4.52 -12.78 5.68
CA GLN A 138 5.78 -12.38 6.28
C GLN A 138 6.91 -13.23 5.69
N VAL A 139 8.04 -12.59 5.41
CA VAL A 139 9.26 -13.22 4.93
C VAL A 139 10.46 -12.56 5.59
N SER A 140 11.49 -13.33 5.95
CA SER A 140 12.72 -12.81 6.58
C SER A 140 13.98 -13.43 5.99
N TYR A 141 15.11 -12.73 6.08
CA TYR A 141 16.39 -13.15 5.50
C TYR A 141 17.55 -12.86 6.46
N ALA A 142 18.62 -13.64 6.35
CA ALA A 142 19.93 -13.30 6.87
C ALA A 142 20.80 -12.72 5.74
N ILE A 143 21.68 -11.77 6.08
CA ILE A 143 22.64 -11.23 5.12
C ILE A 143 23.53 -12.35 4.56
N GLY A 144 23.67 -12.41 3.24
CA GLY A 144 24.46 -13.45 2.55
C GLY A 144 23.75 -14.79 2.36
N VAL A 145 22.55 -15.00 2.93
CA VAL A 145 21.75 -16.21 2.72
C VAL A 145 20.68 -15.93 1.67
N ALA A 146 20.67 -16.72 0.59
CA ALA A 146 19.74 -16.51 -0.51
C ALA A 146 18.30 -16.94 -0.15
N GLU A 147 18.17 -18.07 0.53
CA GLU A 147 16.86 -18.61 0.94
C GLU A 147 16.27 -17.80 2.11
N PRO A 148 14.95 -17.60 2.15
CA PRO A 148 14.29 -17.04 3.32
C PRO A 148 14.53 -17.89 4.57
N LEU A 149 14.74 -17.23 5.71
CA LEU A 149 14.80 -17.90 7.01
C LEU A 149 13.42 -18.36 7.48
N SER A 150 12.40 -17.57 7.16
CA SER A 150 11.02 -17.88 7.49
C SER A 150 10.06 -17.31 6.46
N ILE A 151 8.95 -18.02 6.27
CA ILE A 151 7.78 -17.59 5.50
C ILE A 151 6.55 -17.93 6.34
N SER A 152 5.70 -16.93 6.60
CA SER A 152 4.47 -17.10 7.38
C SER A 152 3.28 -16.53 6.62
N ILE A 153 2.14 -17.21 6.69
CA ILE A 153 0.88 -16.83 6.05
C ILE A 153 -0.17 -16.64 7.14
N PHE A 154 -0.86 -15.50 7.13
CA PHE A 154 -1.98 -15.22 8.03
C PHE A 154 -3.21 -14.81 7.24
N THR A 155 -4.30 -15.59 7.30
CA THR A 155 -5.49 -15.37 6.46
C THR A 155 -6.64 -14.68 7.17
N TYR A 156 -6.48 -14.41 8.47
CA TYR A 156 -7.53 -13.82 9.29
C TYR A 156 -8.83 -14.65 9.30
N GLY A 157 -8.74 -15.98 9.10
CA GLY A 157 -9.91 -16.85 9.03
C GLY A 157 -10.70 -16.76 7.72
N THR A 158 -10.16 -16.08 6.69
CA THR A 158 -10.87 -15.87 5.41
C THR A 158 -10.63 -16.96 4.36
N SER A 159 -10.00 -18.06 4.76
CA SER A 159 -9.64 -19.21 3.91
C SER A 159 -10.30 -20.47 4.45
N GLN A 160 -10.71 -21.37 3.55
CA GLN A 160 -11.10 -22.73 3.92
C GLN A 160 -9.88 -23.64 4.16
N LYS A 161 -8.77 -23.39 3.45
CA LYS A 161 -7.49 -24.07 3.69
C LYS A 161 -6.81 -23.48 4.93
N THR A 162 -6.11 -24.31 5.67
CA THR A 162 -5.26 -23.88 6.78
C THR A 162 -4.10 -23.04 6.28
N GLU A 163 -3.54 -22.19 7.16
CA GLU A 163 -2.37 -21.37 6.85
C GLU A 163 -1.14 -22.22 6.48
N ARG A 164 -1.04 -23.43 7.05
CA ARG A 164 -0.02 -24.42 6.68
C ARG A 164 -0.18 -24.92 5.24
N GLU A 165 -1.39 -25.32 4.85
CA GLU A 165 -1.64 -25.75 3.47
C GLU A 165 -1.39 -24.62 2.46
N LEU A 166 -1.74 -23.38 2.81
CA LEU A 166 -1.43 -22.22 1.97
C LEU A 166 0.08 -21.94 1.88
N LEU A 167 0.83 -22.15 2.97
CA LEU A 167 2.28 -22.08 2.95
C LEU A 167 2.89 -23.13 2.01
N ASP A 168 2.33 -24.34 1.95
CA ASP A 168 2.75 -25.37 0.99
C ASP A 168 2.45 -24.96 -0.45
N VAL A 169 1.28 -24.35 -0.70
CA VAL A 169 0.95 -23.77 -2.02
C VAL A 169 1.95 -22.68 -2.39
N VAL A 170 2.29 -21.78 -1.46
CA VAL A 170 3.27 -20.71 -1.72
C VAL A 170 4.64 -21.31 -2.03
N SER A 171 5.12 -22.26 -1.24
CA SER A 171 6.43 -22.91 -1.41
C SER A 171 6.55 -23.65 -2.75
N LYS A 172 5.46 -24.25 -3.25
CA LYS A 172 5.43 -24.92 -4.57
C LYS A 172 5.41 -23.97 -5.75
N ASN A 173 4.89 -22.76 -5.56
CA ASN A 173 4.62 -21.82 -6.65
C ASN A 173 5.60 -20.64 -6.68
N PHE A 174 6.33 -20.34 -5.61
CA PHE A 174 7.19 -19.18 -5.51
C PHE A 174 8.57 -19.55 -4.98
N ASP A 175 9.60 -19.11 -5.70
CA ASP A 175 10.97 -19.12 -5.23
C ASP A 175 11.31 -17.67 -4.83
N LEU A 176 11.46 -17.47 -3.52
CA LEU A 176 11.65 -16.14 -2.95
C LEU A 176 13.12 -15.76 -2.79
N ARG A 177 14.06 -16.48 -3.41
CA ARG A 177 15.45 -16.03 -3.44
C ARG A 177 15.55 -14.71 -4.21
N PRO A 178 16.31 -13.70 -3.75
CA PRO A 178 16.40 -12.40 -4.41
C PRO A 178 16.85 -12.47 -5.89
N GLY A 179 17.70 -13.45 -6.21
CA GLY A 179 18.15 -13.74 -7.58
C GLY A 179 17.08 -14.33 -8.50
N VAL A 180 16.02 -14.92 -7.95
CA VAL A 180 14.85 -15.38 -8.71
C VAL A 180 13.78 -14.29 -8.77
N ILE A 181 13.54 -13.61 -7.65
CA ILE A 181 12.62 -12.47 -7.59
C ILE A 181 12.97 -11.40 -8.65
N VAL A 182 14.25 -11.07 -8.81
CA VAL A 182 14.68 -10.07 -9.81
C VAL A 182 14.31 -10.46 -11.24
N ARG A 183 14.36 -11.75 -11.57
CA ARG A 183 13.98 -12.27 -12.88
C ARG A 183 12.46 -12.24 -13.04
N ASP A 184 11.75 -12.78 -12.06
CA ASP A 184 10.30 -12.96 -12.13
C ASP A 184 9.54 -11.62 -12.10
N LEU A 185 10.08 -10.61 -11.41
CA LEU A 185 9.49 -9.27 -11.30
C LEU A 185 10.25 -8.19 -12.09
N ASP A 186 11.24 -8.58 -12.91
CA ASP A 186 12.01 -7.70 -13.79
C ASP A 186 12.64 -6.47 -13.08
N LEU A 187 13.23 -6.71 -11.90
CA LEU A 187 13.69 -5.68 -10.98
C LEU A 187 15.02 -5.01 -11.39
N LYS A 188 15.53 -5.27 -12.60
CA LYS A 188 16.64 -4.49 -13.16
C LYS A 188 16.15 -3.30 -14.00
N LYS A 189 14.85 -3.24 -14.31
CA LYS A 189 14.28 -2.15 -15.10
C LYS A 189 14.31 -0.82 -14.33
N PRO A 190 14.60 0.31 -15.02
CA PRO A 190 14.64 1.63 -14.40
C PRO A 190 13.22 2.23 -14.25
N ILE A 191 12.33 1.54 -13.55
CA ILE A 191 10.92 1.94 -13.33
C ILE A 191 10.66 2.53 -11.94
N TYR A 192 11.67 2.54 -11.06
CA TYR A 192 11.50 2.81 -9.62
C TYR A 192 11.08 4.24 -9.28
N GLN A 193 11.39 5.23 -10.12
CA GLN A 193 10.92 6.60 -9.88
C GLN A 193 9.38 6.65 -9.88
N LYS A 194 8.74 5.86 -10.73
CA LYS A 194 7.27 5.78 -10.81
C LYS A 194 6.65 5.19 -9.55
N THR A 195 7.39 4.40 -8.77
CA THR A 195 6.88 3.77 -7.55
C THR A 195 6.96 4.70 -6.34
N ALA A 196 7.83 5.71 -6.37
CA ALA A 196 8.19 6.53 -5.21
C ALA A 196 7.13 7.59 -4.80
N CYS A 197 5.98 7.62 -5.49
CA CYS A 197 4.83 8.42 -5.11
C CYS A 197 3.53 7.65 -5.43
N TYR A 198 2.47 7.92 -4.66
CA TYR A 198 1.16 7.27 -4.76
C TYR A 198 1.15 5.77 -4.42
N GLY A 199 2.14 5.32 -3.64
CA GLY A 199 2.26 3.94 -3.18
C GLY A 199 2.90 3.02 -4.22
N HIS A 200 3.60 2.00 -3.70
CA HIS A 200 4.26 0.98 -4.52
C HIS A 200 3.30 -0.13 -4.98
N PHE A 201 2.12 -0.23 -4.35
CA PHE A 201 1.19 -1.34 -4.53
C PHE A 201 -0.19 -0.87 -5.01
N GLY A 202 -0.94 -1.77 -5.63
CA GLY A 202 -2.30 -1.54 -6.13
C GLY A 202 -2.41 -0.98 -7.55
N ARG A 203 -1.30 -0.53 -8.16
CA ARG A 203 -1.24 0.03 -9.52
C ARG A 203 -0.89 -1.04 -10.56
N SER A 204 -1.71 -1.20 -11.59
CA SER A 204 -1.64 -2.32 -12.54
C SER A 204 -0.39 -2.38 -13.43
N GLU A 205 0.39 -1.30 -13.53
CA GLU A 205 1.56 -1.22 -14.40
C GLU A 205 2.77 -2.04 -13.92
N PHE A 206 2.75 -2.55 -12.68
CA PHE A 206 3.91 -3.19 -12.07
C PHE A 206 3.83 -4.73 -12.05
N PRO A 207 4.95 -5.45 -12.27
CA PRO A 207 4.95 -6.92 -12.32
C PRO A 207 4.39 -7.60 -11.07
N TRP A 208 4.69 -7.09 -9.87
CA TRP A 208 4.17 -7.64 -8.60
C TRP A 208 2.67 -7.45 -8.40
N GLU A 209 2.01 -6.66 -9.26
CA GLU A 209 0.56 -6.50 -9.27
C GLU A 209 -0.13 -7.45 -10.25
N ILE A 210 0.62 -8.21 -11.06
CA ILE A 210 0.08 -9.23 -11.97
C ILE A 210 0.06 -10.57 -11.23
N PRO A 211 -1.11 -11.10 -10.82
CA PRO A 211 -1.16 -12.31 -10.02
C PRO A 211 -0.59 -13.52 -10.77
N LYS A 212 0.20 -14.34 -10.09
CA LYS A 212 0.67 -15.63 -10.61
C LYS A 212 -0.48 -16.63 -10.62
N LYS A 213 -0.62 -17.39 -11.70
CA LYS A 213 -1.50 -18.57 -11.71
C LYS A 213 -0.90 -19.64 -10.80
N LEU A 214 -1.64 -20.04 -9.77
CA LEU A 214 -1.20 -21.02 -8.78
C LEU A 214 -1.64 -22.42 -9.16
N VAL A 215 -0.81 -23.41 -8.81
CA VAL A 215 -1.12 -24.84 -8.90
C VAL A 215 -1.27 -25.39 -7.49
N PHE A 216 -2.44 -25.95 -7.15
CA PHE A 216 -2.79 -26.46 -5.83
C PHE A 216 -3.95 -27.45 -5.86
#